data_AF-A0A849TV92-F1
#
_entry.id   AF-A0A849TV92-F1
#
_cell.length_a   1.000
_cell.length_b   1.000
_cell.length_c   1.000
_cell.angle_alpha   90.00
_cell.angle_beta   90.00
_cell.angle_gamma   90.00
#
_symmetry.space_group_name_H-M   'P 1'
#
loop_
_entity.id
_entity.type
_entity.pdbx_description
1 polymer ?
#
loop_
_entity_poly.entity_id
_entity_poly.type
_entity_poly.pdbx_seq_one_letter_code
_entity_poly.pdbx_strand_id
1 'polypeptide(L)' 'MRFMVMVKATKDSEAGVMPSTQLLTEMGKFNEELVNAGVMLAGEGLQPSSKGVRVKFSGNKRTV' A
#
# COMPACT_ATOMS: atom_id res chain seq x y z
N MET A 1 5.89 2.39 20.49
CA MET A 1 6.26 1.29 19.55
C MET A 1 5.57 1.55 18.22
N ARG A 2 6.23 1.32 17.08
CA ARG A 2 5.65 1.58 15.74
C ARG A 2 5.47 0.26 14.99
N PHE A 3 4.45 0.18 14.17
CA PHE A 3 4.13 -0.99 13.35
C PHE A 3 3.99 -0.59 11.89
N MET A 4 4.31 -1.51 11.00
CA MET A 4 4.00 -1.42 9.57
C MET A 4 2.97 -2.49 9.25
N VAL A 5 1.82 -2.06 8.74
CA VAL A 5 0.76 -2.95 8.26
C VAL A 5 0.74 -2.86 6.74
N MET A 6 0.87 -4.01 6.07
CA MET A 6 0.81 -4.10 4.60
C MET A 6 -0.33 -5.01 4.18
N VAL A 7 -1.25 -4.47 3.38
CA VAL A 7 -2.24 -5.26 2.66
C VAL A 7 -1.55 -5.92 1.48
N LYS A 8 -1.69 -7.24 1.36
CA LYS A 8 -1.10 -8.00 0.24
C LYS A 8 -1.91 -7.76 -1.02
N ALA A 9 -1.20 -7.59 -2.13
CA ALA A 9 -1.81 -7.45 -3.44
C ALA A 9 -2.62 -8.70 -3.82
N THR A 10 -3.74 -8.48 -4.49
CA THR A 10 -4.61 -9.50 -5.10
C THR A 10 -4.57 -9.36 -6.62
N LYS A 11 -5.16 -10.32 -7.35
CA LYS A 11 -5.30 -10.19 -8.81
C LYS A 11 -6.04 -8.91 -9.21
N ASP A 12 -7.06 -8.55 -8.44
CA ASP A 12 -7.88 -7.37 -8.70
C ASP A 12 -7.10 -6.07 -8.46
N SER A 13 -6.34 -5.97 -7.36
CA SER A 13 -5.53 -4.79 -7.09
C SER A 13 -4.39 -4.63 -8.10
N GLU A 14 -3.78 -5.72 -8.54
CA GLU A 14 -2.77 -5.72 -9.61
C GLU A 14 -3.37 -5.35 -10.98
N ALA A 15 -4.64 -5.65 -11.22
CA ALA A 15 -5.38 -5.22 -12.40
C ALA A 15 -5.91 -3.78 -12.31
N GLY A 16 -5.70 -3.08 -11.17
CA GLY A 16 -6.18 -1.72 -10.96
C GLY A 16 -7.70 -1.63 -10.74
N VAL A 17 -8.34 -2.73 -10.34
CA VAL A 17 -9.75 -2.73 -9.97
C VAL A 17 -9.93 -1.89 -8.71
N MET A 18 -10.76 -0.87 -8.80
CA MET A 18 -11.03 0.03 -7.69
C MET A 18 -12.05 -0.59 -6.72
N PRO A 19 -11.91 -0.36 -5.40
CA PRO A 19 -12.96 -0.70 -4.44
C PRO A 19 -14.25 0.08 -4.71
N SER A 20 -15.36 -0.36 -4.12
CA SER A 20 -16.61 0.40 -4.17
C SER A 20 -16.46 1.77 -3.50
N THR A 21 -17.24 2.75 -3.95
CA THR A 21 -17.24 4.11 -3.38
C THR A 21 -17.61 4.12 -1.90
N GLN A 22 -18.52 3.22 -1.50
CA GLN A 22 -18.89 3.05 -0.09
C GLN A 22 -17.68 2.61 0.75
N LEU A 23 -16.95 1.59 0.30
CA LEU A 23 -15.79 1.09 1.01
C LEU A 23 -14.67 2.15 1.10
N LEU A 24 -14.44 2.92 0.03
CA LEU A 24 -13.50 4.04 0.05
C LEU A 24 -13.90 5.12 1.06
N THR A 25 -15.20 5.40 1.19
CA THR A 25 -15.71 6.39 2.14
C THR A 25 -15.54 5.92 3.58
N GLU A 26 -15.87 4.66 3.87
CA GLU A 26 -15.70 4.06 5.20
C GLU A 26 -14.23 3.99 5.60
N MET A 27 -13.35 3.60 4.67
CA MET A 27 -11.90 3.59 4.87
C MET A 27 -11.35 4.98 5.16
N GLY A 28 -11.83 6.01 4.43
CA GLY A 28 -11.44 7.40 4.65
C GLY A 28 -11.76 7.88 6.07
N LYS A 29 -13.00 7.63 6.53
CA LYS A 29 -13.43 7.99 7.89
C LYS A 29 -12.60 7.29 8.96
N PHE A 30 -12.37 5.99 8.82
CA PHE A 30 -11.56 5.23 9.78
C PHE A 30 -10.11 5.74 9.84
N ASN A 31 -9.49 6.02 8.68
CA ASN A 31 -8.14 6.58 8.64
C ASN A 31 -8.07 7.98 9.28
N GLU A 32 -9.08 8.83 9.06
CA GLU A 32 -9.18 10.15 9.68
C GLU A 32 -9.26 10.06 11.22
N GLU A 33 -10.05 9.13 11.76
CA GLU A 33 -10.10 8.86 13.20
C GLU A 33 -8.74 8.44 13.76
N LEU A 34 -8.01 7.56 13.05
CA LEU A 34 -6.68 7.12 13.47
C LEU A 34 -5.63 8.24 13.40
N VAL A 35 -5.73 9.14 12.42
CA VAL A 35 -4.86 10.33 12.31
C VAL A 35 -5.16 11.29 13.46
N ASN A 36 -6.44 11.59 13.72
CA ASN A 36 -6.86 12.46 14.82
C ASN A 36 -6.46 11.92 16.20
N ALA A 37 -6.44 10.59 16.36
CA ALA A 37 -5.95 9.94 17.57
C ALA A 37 -4.41 9.88 17.67
N GLY A 38 -3.67 10.34 16.65
CA GLY A 38 -2.20 10.29 16.60
C GLY A 38 -1.62 8.88 16.41
N VAL A 39 -2.43 7.92 15.97
CA VAL A 39 -2.04 6.51 15.78
C VAL A 39 -1.49 6.27 14.38
N MET A 40 -2.13 6.85 13.35
CA MET A 40 -1.72 6.68 11.96
C MET A 40 -0.66 7.70 11.58
N LEU A 41 0.58 7.23 11.43
CA LEU A 41 1.73 8.08 11.10
C LEU A 41 1.91 8.30 9.59
N ALA A 42 1.49 7.32 8.78
CA ALA A 42 1.53 7.35 7.32
C ALA A 42 0.54 6.33 6.75
N GLY A 43 0.01 6.60 5.57
CA GLY A 43 -0.84 5.68 4.81
C GLY A 43 -0.80 6.01 3.34
N GLU A 44 -0.22 5.11 2.55
CA GLU A 44 0.03 5.33 1.13
C GLU A 44 -0.48 4.14 0.30
N GLY A 45 -0.90 4.43 -0.92
CA GLY A 45 -1.23 3.42 -1.92
C GLY A 45 0.02 3.01 -2.72
N LEU A 46 0.17 1.71 -2.99
CA LEU A 46 1.19 1.22 -3.92
C LEU A 46 0.59 1.05 -5.31
N GLN A 47 1.38 1.34 -6.35
CA GLN A 47 1.02 1.02 -7.73
C GLN A 47 1.13 -0.50 -7.99
N PRO A 48 0.40 -1.03 -8.99
CA PRO A 48 0.57 -2.42 -9.44
C PRO A 48 2.03 -2.76 -9.74
N SER A 49 2.41 -4.01 -9.50
CA SER A 49 3.77 -4.50 -9.71
C SER A 49 4.23 -4.41 -11.16
N SER A 50 3.31 -4.33 -12.13
CA SER A 50 3.61 -4.07 -13.55
C SER A 50 4.26 -2.72 -13.81
N LYS A 51 4.12 -1.74 -12.91
CA LYS A 51 4.82 -0.46 -12.93
C LYS A 51 6.06 -0.45 -12.03
N GLY A 52 6.33 -1.56 -11.35
CA GLY A 52 7.46 -1.74 -10.45
C GLY A 52 8.70 -2.26 -11.17
N VAL A 53 9.83 -2.14 -10.49
CA VAL A 53 11.13 -2.67 -10.93
C VAL A 53 11.75 -3.43 -9.78
N ARG A 54 12.35 -4.62 -10.03
CA ARG A 54 12.99 -5.43 -8.99
C ARG A 54 14.49 -5.51 -9.20
N VAL A 55 15.24 -4.72 -8.43
CA VAL A 55 16.70 -4.77 -8.48
C VAL A 55 17.22 -5.87 -7.54
N LYS A 56 17.99 -6.82 -8.09
CA LYS A 56 18.68 -7.87 -7.33
C LYS A 56 20.16 -7.55 -7.20
N PHE A 57 20.68 -7.69 -5.99
CA PHE A 57 22.09 -7.53 -5.66
C PHE A 57 22.69 -8.90 -5.32
N SER A 58 23.85 -9.22 -5.91
CA SER A 58 24.61 -10.43 -5.66
C SER A 58 26.10 -10.10 -5.64
N GLY A 59 26.65 -9.86 -4.45
CA GLY A 59 27.98 -9.25 -4.30
C GLY A 59 28.05 -7.88 -5.00
N ASN A 60 29.00 -7.73 -5.93
CA ASN A 60 29.15 -6.52 -6.74
C ASN A 60 28.25 -6.50 -8.00
N LYS A 61 27.49 -7.56 -8.27
CA LYS A 61 26.59 -7.61 -9.42
C LYS A 61 25.22 -7.03 -9.06
N ARG A 62 24.69 -6.19 -9.94
CA ARG A 62 23.33 -5.63 -9.87
C ARG A 62 22.59 -6.00 -11.15
N THR A 63 21.38 -6.53 -11.03
CA THR A 63 20.50 -6.85 -12.15
C THR A 63 19.12 -6.28 -11.89
N VAL A 64 18.44 -5.86 -12.95
CA VAL A 64 17.04 -5.44 -12.94
C VAL A 64 16.17 -6.57 -13.47
#